data_AF-K1U1I7-F1
#
_entry.id   AF-K1U1I7-F1
#
_cell.length_a   1.000
_cell.length_b   1.000
_cell.length_c   1.000
_cell.angle_alpha   90.00
_cell.angle_beta   90.00
_cell.angle_gamma   90.00
#
_symmetry.space_group_name_H-M   'P 1'
#
loop_
_entity.id
_entity.type
_entity.pdbx_description
1 polymer ?
#
loop_
_entity_poly.entity_id
_entity_poly.type
_entity_poly.pdbx_seq_one_letter_code
_entity_poly.pdbx_strand_id
1 'polypeptide(L)'
;MDKHIIWSDMNLNPDDWRDSYKDFLEINEIDGNPNDEHGLYEYMVETNGEYLSDERENLNVQLAQPIIVIGDIGRWNGRVMGYKMIDSGNIKDCLYSDTDMTEWYVDRYGDLRADAVHHDGTNHYLYRVFKDTASPEQIERLQEKSITAKRQGQI
;
A
#
# COMPACT_ATOMS: atom_id res chain seq x y z
N MET A 1 -1.78 18.27 -5.81
CA MET A 1 -1.36 17.27 -4.82
C MET A 1 -2.64 16.62 -4.32
N ASP A 2 -3.39 16.02 -5.24
CA ASP A 2 -4.70 15.47 -4.92
C ASP A 2 -4.53 13.97 -5.00
N LYS A 3 -4.26 13.37 -3.85
CA LYS A 3 -4.35 11.93 -3.64
C LYS A 3 -5.32 11.69 -2.50
N HIS A 4 -6.14 10.66 -2.65
CA HIS A 4 -7.01 10.18 -1.58
C HIS A 4 -6.32 8.98 -0.93
N ILE A 5 -5.84 9.16 0.29
CA ILE A 5 -5.18 8.10 1.04
C ILE A 5 -6.23 7.07 1.45
N ILE A 6 -5.98 5.81 1.13
CA ILE A 6 -6.76 4.67 1.62
C ILE A 6 -6.23 4.27 2.99
N TRP A 7 -4.92 4.06 3.08
CA TRP A 7 -4.24 3.72 4.32
C TRP A 7 -2.75 4.08 4.24
N SER A 8 -2.15 4.45 5.37
CA SER A 8 -0.72 4.80 5.46
C SER A 8 -0.17 4.51 6.85
N ASP A 9 1.07 4.03 6.92
CA ASP A 9 1.90 4.04 8.14
C ASP A 9 3.14 4.95 8.03
N MET A 10 3.32 5.64 6.90
CA MET A 10 4.55 6.40 6.61
C MET A 10 4.67 7.72 7.38
N ASN A 11 3.56 8.33 7.76
CA ASN A 11 3.52 9.69 8.34
C ASN A 11 2.53 9.78 9.50
N LEU A 12 2.48 8.76 10.35
CA LEU A 12 1.65 8.80 11.56
C LEU A 12 2.20 9.86 12.51
N ASN A 13 1.32 10.80 12.90
CA ASN A 13 1.65 11.87 13.82
C ASN A 13 1.03 11.58 15.20
N PRO A 14 1.82 11.25 16.24
CA PRO A 14 1.30 10.88 17.55
C PRO A 14 0.34 11.89 18.17
N ASP A 15 0.53 13.18 17.89
CA ASP A 15 -0.33 14.24 18.44
C ASP A 15 -1.78 14.11 17.97
N ASP A 16 -2.01 13.59 16.77
CA ASP A 16 -3.36 13.36 16.23
C ASP A 16 -4.08 12.18 16.91
N TRP A 17 -3.35 11.36 17.67
CA TRP A 17 -3.86 10.15 18.33
C TRP A 17 -3.98 10.27 19.85
N ARG A 18 -3.46 11.35 20.44
CA ARG A 18 -3.43 11.54 21.91
C ARG A 18 -4.80 11.51 22.55
N ASP A 19 -5.76 12.20 21.96
CA ASP A 19 -7.13 12.24 22.47
C ASP A 19 -7.77 10.84 22.41
N SER A 20 -7.60 10.12 21.30
CA SER A 20 -8.08 8.75 21.13
C SER A 20 -7.43 7.76 22.11
N TYR A 21 -6.13 7.90 22.38
CA TYR A 21 -5.42 7.06 23.35
C TYR A 21 -5.94 7.29 24.77
N LYS A 22 -6.18 8.56 25.14
CA LYS A 22 -6.78 8.91 26.41
C LYS A 22 -8.18 8.30 26.54
N ASP A 23 -9.02 8.45 25.52
CA ASP A 23 -10.37 7.87 25.49
C ASP A 23 -10.31 6.34 25.60
N PHE A 24 -9.35 5.68 24.93
CA PHE A 24 -9.13 4.25 25.05
C PHE A 24 -8.81 3.82 26.49
N LEU A 25 -7.93 4.53 27.20
CA LEU A 25 -7.62 4.24 28.60
C LEU A 25 -8.87 4.40 29.49
N GLU A 26 -9.63 5.48 29.29
CA GLU A 26 -10.84 5.77 30.08
C GLU A 26 -11.97 4.75 29.82
N ILE A 27 -12.26 4.44 28.56
CA ILE A 27 -13.34 3.50 28.17
C ILE A 27 -13.05 2.08 28.65
N ASN A 28 -11.79 1.67 28.65
CA ASN A 28 -11.37 0.32 29.06
C ASN A 28 -10.99 0.22 30.55
N GLU A 29 -11.16 1.30 31.33
CA GLU A 29 -10.83 1.36 32.76
C GLU A 29 -9.36 0.95 33.05
N ILE A 30 -8.43 1.32 32.15
CA ILE A 30 -7.01 1.02 32.28
C ILE A 30 -6.35 2.14 33.11
N ASP A 31 -5.68 1.77 34.21
CA ASP A 31 -4.86 2.68 35.02
C ASP A 31 -3.53 2.99 34.31
N GLY A 32 -3.62 3.83 33.26
CA GLY A 32 -2.51 4.24 32.41
C GLY A 32 -2.29 5.76 32.43
N ASN A 33 -1.08 6.19 32.09
CA ASN A 33 -0.78 7.62 31.91
C ASN A 33 -1.11 8.02 30.46
N PRO A 34 -2.06 8.95 30.21
CA PRO A 34 -2.39 9.40 28.86
C PRO A 34 -1.25 10.18 28.17
N ASN A 35 -0.23 10.61 28.93
CA ASN A 35 0.99 11.23 28.39
C ASN A 35 2.16 10.23 28.30
N ASP A 36 1.92 8.93 28.44
CA ASP A 36 2.93 7.93 28.15
C ASP A 36 3.14 7.82 26.65
N GLU A 37 4.28 8.33 26.18
CA GLU A 37 4.64 8.27 24.77
C GLU A 37 4.74 6.83 24.27
N HIS A 38 5.28 5.91 25.07
CA HIS A 38 5.46 4.54 24.60
C HIS A 38 4.12 3.85 24.37
N GLY A 39 3.21 3.90 25.34
CA GLY A 39 1.85 3.38 25.20
C GLY A 39 1.06 4.08 24.09
N LEU A 40 1.25 5.40 23.88
CA LEU A 40 0.65 6.10 22.75
C LEU A 40 1.14 5.55 21.40
N TYR A 41 2.45 5.31 21.25
CA TYR A 41 3.00 4.73 20.03
C TYR A 41 2.50 3.30 19.78
N GLU A 42 2.44 2.47 20.83
CA GLU A 42 1.90 1.10 20.71
C GLU A 42 0.42 1.13 20.28
N TYR A 43 -0.40 1.90 20.99
CA TYR A 43 -1.81 2.10 20.65
C TYR A 43 -1.99 2.59 19.20
N MET A 44 -1.23 3.59 18.79
CA MET A 44 -1.29 4.17 17.45
C MET A 44 -0.95 3.13 16.37
N VAL A 45 0.12 2.35 16.55
CA VAL A 45 0.53 1.32 15.57
C VAL A 45 -0.48 0.19 15.50
N GLU A 46 -0.94 -0.31 16.65
CA GLU A 46 -1.92 -1.40 16.71
C GLU A 46 -3.26 -0.97 16.08
N THR A 47 -3.79 0.18 16.49
CA THR A 47 -5.06 0.71 15.98
C THR A 47 -4.98 1.04 14.49
N ASN A 48 -3.87 1.61 14.01
CA ASN A 48 -3.69 1.83 12.58
C ASN A 48 -3.63 0.51 11.79
N GLY A 49 -3.08 -0.55 12.39
CA GLY A 49 -3.12 -1.90 11.83
C GLY A 49 -4.54 -2.49 11.75
N GLU A 50 -5.40 -2.19 12.72
CA GLU A 50 -6.82 -2.52 12.67
C GLU A 50 -7.54 -1.78 11.53
N TYR A 51 -7.25 -0.48 11.34
CA TYR A 51 -7.79 0.28 10.21
C TYR A 51 -7.39 -0.33 8.85
N LEU A 52 -6.18 -0.87 8.71
CA LEU A 52 -5.81 -1.61 7.49
C LEU A 52 -6.67 -2.86 7.29
N SER A 53 -7.05 -3.53 8.37
CA SER A 53 -7.92 -4.70 8.32
C SER A 53 -9.33 -4.30 7.87
N ASP A 54 -9.86 -3.19 8.40
CA ASP A 54 -11.14 -2.61 7.95
C ASP A 54 -11.10 -2.24 6.46
N GLU A 55 -10.01 -1.61 5.99
CA GLU A 55 -9.87 -1.29 4.57
C GLU A 55 -9.85 -2.54 3.68
N ARG A 56 -9.27 -3.64 4.14
CA ARG A 56 -9.33 -4.93 3.42
C ARG A 56 -10.74 -5.52 3.38
N GLU A 57 -11.54 -5.32 4.42
CA GLU A 57 -12.94 -5.73 4.44
C GLU A 57 -13.79 -4.85 3.50
N ASN A 58 -13.62 -3.52 3.60
CA ASN A 58 -14.28 -2.53 2.75
C ASN A 58 -13.97 -2.75 1.26
N LEU A 59 -12.71 -3.09 0.95
CA LEU A 59 -12.23 -3.34 -0.41
C LEU A 59 -12.23 -4.82 -0.80
N ASN A 60 -12.99 -5.67 -0.10
CA ASN A 60 -13.25 -7.05 -0.50
C ASN A 60 -14.18 -7.12 -1.72
N VAL A 61 -13.72 -6.55 -2.83
CA VAL A 61 -14.45 -6.38 -4.08
C VAL A 61 -13.80 -7.26 -5.14
N GLN A 62 -14.58 -8.21 -5.66
CA GLN A 62 -14.15 -9.15 -6.68
C GLN A 62 -14.27 -8.53 -8.07
N LEU A 63 -13.17 -8.53 -8.83
CA LEU A 63 -13.15 -8.12 -10.23
C LEU A 63 -13.19 -9.34 -11.16
N ALA A 64 -13.56 -9.11 -12.43
CA ALA A 64 -13.65 -10.15 -13.45
C ALA A 64 -12.29 -10.61 -13.98
N GLN A 65 -11.26 -9.77 -13.85
CA GLN A 65 -9.91 -10.01 -14.36
C GLN A 65 -8.88 -9.95 -13.23
N PRO A 66 -7.76 -10.69 -13.35
CA PRO A 66 -6.60 -10.50 -12.48
C PRO A 66 -6.10 -9.06 -12.48
N ILE A 67 -5.46 -8.68 -11.37
CA ILE A 67 -4.82 -7.36 -11.23
C ILE A 67 -3.33 -7.52 -11.54
N ILE A 68 -2.78 -6.63 -12.36
CA ILE A 68 -1.34 -6.49 -12.57
C ILE A 68 -0.82 -5.31 -11.74
N VAL A 69 0.19 -5.58 -10.93
CA VAL A 69 0.94 -4.57 -10.17
C VAL A 69 2.22 -4.28 -10.92
N ILE A 70 2.41 -3.04 -11.35
CA ILE A 70 3.63 -2.57 -12.02
C ILE A 70 4.46 -1.84 -10.96
N GLY A 71 5.66 -2.33 -10.70
CA GLY A 71 6.56 -1.78 -9.68
C GLY A 71 7.78 -1.10 -10.27
N ASP A 72 8.06 0.10 -9.80
CA ASP A 72 9.36 0.76 -9.85
C ASP A 72 10.05 0.57 -8.49
N ILE A 73 11.03 -0.33 -8.43
CA ILE A 73 11.64 -0.81 -7.20
C ILE A 73 12.98 -0.13 -6.97
N GLY A 74 13.09 0.62 -5.88
CA GLY A 74 14.34 1.21 -5.41
C GLY A 74 15.20 0.18 -4.70
N ARG A 75 16.49 0.13 -5.06
CA ARG A 75 17.50 -0.70 -4.40
C ARG A 75 18.75 0.13 -4.14
N TRP A 76 19.62 -0.34 -3.27
CA TRP A 76 20.89 0.32 -2.96
C TRP A 76 21.80 0.53 -4.19
N ASN A 77 21.62 -0.28 -5.25
CA ASN A 77 22.37 -0.22 -6.51
C ASN A 77 21.58 0.35 -7.70
N GLY A 78 20.49 1.08 -7.44
CA GLY A 78 19.68 1.72 -8.46
C GLY A 78 18.25 1.21 -8.52
N ARG A 79 17.52 1.60 -9.56
CA ARG A 79 16.10 1.29 -9.71
C ARG A 79 15.87 0.17 -10.72
N VAL A 80 14.91 -0.70 -10.46
CA VAL A 80 14.47 -1.72 -11.41
C VAL A 80 12.97 -1.71 -11.59
N MET A 81 12.52 -1.90 -12.82
CA MET A 81 11.11 -2.09 -13.13
C MET A 81 10.75 -3.59 -13.08
N GLY A 82 9.53 -3.89 -12.68
CA GLY A 82 8.97 -5.24 -12.70
C GLY A 82 7.45 -5.24 -12.63
N TYR A 83 6.86 -6.43 -12.61
CA TYR A 83 5.44 -6.60 -12.34
C TYR A 83 5.17 -7.86 -11.51
N LYS A 84 3.99 -7.90 -10.88
CA LYS A 84 3.42 -9.06 -10.19
C LYS A 84 1.95 -9.19 -10.58
N MET A 85 1.46 -10.41 -10.73
CA MET A 85 0.04 -10.69 -10.89
C MET A 85 -0.59 -10.96 -9.53
N ILE A 86 -1.81 -10.46 -9.32
CA ILE A 86 -2.72 -10.83 -8.25
C ILE A 86 -3.87 -11.59 -8.93
N ASP A 87 -3.72 -12.90 -9.01
CA ASP A 87 -4.59 -13.77 -9.80
C ASP A 87 -6.01 -13.90 -9.22
N SER A 88 -6.18 -13.59 -7.94
CA SER A 88 -7.51 -13.57 -7.30
C SER A 88 -8.43 -12.52 -7.92
N GLY A 89 -7.90 -11.43 -8.49
CA GLY A 89 -8.69 -10.31 -8.98
C GLY A 89 -9.46 -9.55 -7.90
N ASN A 90 -9.17 -9.78 -6.61
CA ASN A 90 -9.84 -9.09 -5.51
C ASN A 90 -9.03 -7.86 -5.07
N ILE A 91 -9.68 -6.71 -4.93
CA ILE A 91 -8.99 -5.44 -4.63
C ILE A 91 -8.30 -5.48 -3.26
N LYS A 92 -8.86 -6.16 -2.25
CA LYS A 92 -8.23 -6.27 -0.92
C LYS A 92 -6.83 -6.87 -0.96
N ASP A 93 -6.58 -7.74 -1.95
CA ASP A 93 -5.30 -8.43 -2.10
C ASP A 93 -4.19 -7.49 -2.62
N CYS A 94 -4.54 -6.26 -3.00
CA CYS A 94 -3.60 -5.18 -3.27
C CYS A 94 -2.99 -4.60 -1.98
N LEU A 95 -3.70 -4.65 -0.85
CA LEU A 95 -3.34 -4.01 0.42
C LEU A 95 -2.49 -4.93 1.30
N TYR A 96 -1.47 -5.54 0.70
CA TYR A 96 -0.47 -6.36 1.38
C TYR A 96 0.93 -5.90 0.98
N SER A 97 1.78 -5.70 1.97
CA SER A 97 3.17 -5.31 1.80
C SER A 97 4.07 -6.12 2.73
N ASP A 98 5.27 -6.41 2.27
CA ASP A 98 6.38 -7.02 3.00
C ASP A 98 7.53 -6.03 3.24
N THR A 99 7.27 -4.73 3.05
CA THR A 99 8.22 -3.64 3.25
C THR A 99 8.07 -3.00 4.64
N ASP A 100 9.00 -2.12 5.02
CA ASP A 100 9.04 -1.50 6.35
C ASP A 100 7.88 -0.53 6.59
N MET A 101 7.48 0.24 5.57
CA MET A 101 6.31 1.14 5.60
C MET A 101 5.62 1.15 4.23
N THR A 102 4.31 1.39 4.19
CA THR A 102 3.52 1.46 2.95
C THR A 102 2.36 2.45 3.05
N GLU A 103 2.06 3.10 1.93
CA GLU A 103 0.88 3.93 1.76
C GLU A 103 0.15 3.54 0.48
N TRP A 104 -1.14 3.19 0.60
CA TRP A 104 -2.03 3.00 -0.55
C TRP A 104 -2.91 4.24 -0.74
N TYR A 105 -3.06 4.66 -1.99
CA TYR A 105 -3.85 5.84 -2.31
C TYR A 105 -4.42 5.76 -3.73
N VAL A 106 -5.48 6.54 -3.96
CA VAL A 106 -5.99 6.83 -5.30
C VAL A 106 -5.44 8.18 -5.74
N ASP A 107 -4.76 8.21 -6.88
CA ASP A 107 -4.20 9.45 -7.43
C ASP A 107 -5.27 10.32 -8.12
N ARG A 108 -4.86 11.52 -8.54
CA ARG A 108 -5.71 12.47 -9.29
C ARG A 108 -6.31 11.93 -10.60
N TYR A 109 -5.83 10.81 -11.12
CA TYR A 109 -6.34 10.16 -12.33
C TYR A 109 -7.28 9.00 -12.02
N GLY A 110 -7.54 8.73 -10.74
CA GLY A 110 -8.34 7.60 -10.29
C GLY A 110 -7.56 6.29 -10.25
N ASP A 111 -6.23 6.34 -10.32
CA ASP A 111 -5.40 5.14 -10.30
C ASP A 111 -5.08 4.72 -8.87
N LEU A 112 -5.30 3.44 -8.55
CA LEU A 112 -4.79 2.84 -7.33
C LEU A 112 -3.26 2.73 -7.40
N ARG A 113 -2.59 3.30 -6.41
CA ARG A 113 -1.14 3.31 -6.26
C ARG A 113 -0.73 2.91 -4.86
N ALA A 114 0.54 2.54 -4.74
CA ALA A 114 1.18 2.47 -3.44
C ALA A 114 2.61 3.01 -3.52
N ASP A 115 3.01 3.70 -2.46
CA ASP A 115 4.41 3.98 -2.19
C ASP A 115 4.83 3.09 -1.01
N ALA A 116 6.04 2.54 -1.06
CA ALA A 116 6.56 1.69 0.01
C ALA A 116 8.03 1.98 0.30
N VAL A 117 8.44 1.82 1.56
CA VAL A 117 9.81 2.01 2.02
C VAL A 117 10.37 0.66 2.47
N HIS A 118 11.52 0.31 1.92
CA HIS A 118 12.33 -0.82 2.31
C HIS A 118 13.71 -0.29 2.69
N HIS A 119 14.44 -0.97 3.58
CA HIS A 119 15.78 -0.54 4.00
C HIS A 119 16.77 -0.31 2.84
N ASP A 120 16.55 -0.95 1.69
CA ASP A 120 17.34 -0.74 0.45
C ASP A 120 16.85 0.39 -0.47
N GLY A 121 15.67 0.98 -0.23
CA GLY A 121 15.13 2.05 -1.07
C GLY A 121 13.61 2.18 -1.06
N THR A 122 13.08 3.02 -1.95
CA THR A 122 11.64 3.27 -2.08
C THR A 122 11.04 2.65 -3.34
N ASN A 123 9.87 2.04 -3.17
CA ASN A 123 9.12 1.41 -4.24
C ASN A 123 7.88 2.24 -4.59
N HIS A 124 7.55 2.28 -5.87
CA HIS A 124 6.33 2.91 -6.39
C HIS A 124 5.55 1.89 -7.19
N TYR A 125 4.28 1.71 -6.86
CA TYR A 125 3.42 0.71 -7.45
C TYR A 125 2.22 1.34 -8.15
N LEU A 126 1.86 0.76 -9.30
CA LEU A 126 0.66 1.07 -10.04
C LEU A 126 -0.16 -0.22 -10.22
N TYR A 127 -1.40 -0.21 -9.77
CA TYR A 127 -2.31 -1.34 -9.86
C TYR A 127 -3.26 -1.13 -11.04
N ARG A 128 -3.38 -2.14 -11.92
CA ARG A 128 -4.23 -2.09 -13.10
C ARG A 128 -4.95 -3.40 -13.31
N VAL A 129 -6.09 -3.31 -13.98
CA VAL A 129 -6.83 -4.47 -14.49
C VAL A 129 -6.80 -4.44 -16.00
N PHE A 130 -6.82 -5.61 -16.62
CA PHE A 130 -7.01 -5.68 -18.06
C PHE A 130 -8.45 -5.36 -18.43
N LYS A 131 -8.65 -4.74 -19.59
CA LYS A 131 -9.99 -4.64 -20.16
C LYS A 131 -10.47 -6.03 -20.54
N ASP A 132 -11.77 -6.30 -20.41
CA ASP A 132 -12.35 -7.59 -20.81
C ASP A 132 -12.11 -7.93 -22.29
N THR A 133 -11.82 -6.93 -23.12
CA THR A 133 -11.49 -7.09 -24.54
C THR A 133 -10.00 -7.30 -24.83
N ALA A 134 -9.14 -7.36 -23.81
CA ALA A 134 -7.70 -7.54 -24.01
C ALA A 134 -7.40 -8.97 -24.48
N SER A 135 -6.66 -9.11 -25.59
CA SER A 135 -6.23 -10.43 -26.06
C SER A 135 -5.08 -10.97 -25.21
N PRO A 136 -4.88 -12.31 -25.15
CA PRO A 136 -3.73 -12.91 -24.46
C PRO A 136 -2.39 -12.31 -24.90
N GLU A 137 -2.22 -12.04 -26.20
CA GLU A 137 -1.00 -11.45 -26.75
C GLU A 137 -0.81 -9.99 -26.30
N GLN A 138 -1.90 -9.24 -26.09
CA GLN A 138 -1.83 -7.88 -25.54
C GLN A 138 -1.42 -7.88 -24.08
N ILE A 139 -1.92 -8.85 -23.31
CA ILE A 139 -1.56 -9.07 -21.90
C ILE A 139 -0.07 -9.43 -21.79
N GLU A 140 0.37 -10.42 -22.55
CA GLU A 140 1.77 -10.87 -22.61
C GLU A 140 2.70 -9.72 -23.02
N ARG A 141 2.33 -8.96 -24.05
CA ARG A 141 3.13 -7.81 -24.49
C ARG A 141 3.25 -6.71 -23.44
N LEU A 142 2.22 -6.50 -22.61
CA LEU A 142 2.32 -5.55 -21.49
C LEU A 142 3.30 -6.07 -20.43
N GLN A 143 3.17 -7.34 -20.05
CA GLN A 143 4.05 -8.02 -19.10
C GLN A 143 5.52 -7.97 -19.56
N GLU A 144 5.78 -8.30 -20.82
CA GLU A 144 7.12 -8.23 -21.42
C GLU A 144 7.71 -6.82 -21.37
N LYS A 145 6.92 -5.79 -21.65
CA LYS A 145 7.38 -4.39 -21.58
C LYS A 145 7.73 -3.96 -20.17
N SER A 146 6.92 -4.34 -19.19
CA SER A 146 7.19 -4.08 -17.77
C SER A 146 8.49 -4.73 -17.30
N ILE A 147 8.83 -5.92 -17.84
CA ILE A 147 10.14 -6.56 -17.61
C ILE A 147 11.25 -5.88 -18.42
N THR A 148 11.03 -5.57 -19.70
CA THR A 148 12.06 -5.08 -20.64
C THR A 148 12.53 -3.66 -20.33
N ALA A 149 11.76 -2.87 -19.58
CA ALA A 149 12.28 -1.64 -18.98
C ALA A 149 13.56 -1.86 -18.14
N LYS A 150 13.88 -3.10 -17.70
CA LYS A 150 15.21 -3.50 -17.20
C LYS A 150 16.37 -3.27 -18.18
N ARG A 151 16.16 -3.43 -19.48
CA ARG A 151 17.25 -3.54 -20.48
C ARG A 151 17.67 -2.21 -21.08
N GLN A 152 16.87 -1.15 -20.92
CA GLN A 152 17.22 0.18 -21.44
C GLN A 152 17.95 1.07 -20.44
N GLY A 153 18.20 0.59 -19.21
CA GLY A 153 18.96 1.28 -18.17
C GLY A 153 20.44 0.85 -18.04
N GLN A 154 20.99 0.10 -19.01
CA GLN A 154 22.44 -0.13 -19.10
C GLN A 154 23.06 0.89 -20.06
N ILE A 155 23.55 1.99 -19.49
CA ILE A 155 24.69 2.77 -20.00
C ILE A 155 25.62 3.06 -18.83
#